data_AF-A0A943GAG0-F1
#
_entry.id   AF-A0A943GAG0-F1
#
_cell.length_a   1.000
_cell.length_b   1.000
_cell.length_c   1.000
_cell.angle_alpha   90.00
_cell.angle_beta   90.00
_cell.angle_gamma   90.00
#
_symmetry.space_group_name_H-M   'P 1'
#
loop_
_entity.id
_entity.type
_entity.pdbx_description
1 polymer ?
#
loop_
_entity_poly.entity_id
_entity_poly.type
_entity_poly.pdbx_seq_one_letter_code
_entity_poly.pdbx_strand_id
1 'polypeptide(L)'
;MTDFEEYQEKKWQQRGYTESYFSAMKRRLNLQTIGTYIRSGDTKTVVNNDSFQHRENEAYSKLKKMIAEKCGEETDNVIDQINSYSCVIEEIYFNLGLKAGVILHEKMTDNLETDI
;
A
#
# COMPACT_ATOMS: atom_id res chain seq x y z
N MET A 1 2.43 20.65 -31.08
CA MET A 1 2.89 21.02 -29.73
C MET A 1 3.00 22.51 -29.70
N THR A 2 2.37 23.16 -28.72
CA THR A 2 2.44 24.61 -28.57
C THR A 2 3.73 25.00 -27.87
N ASP A 3 4.26 26.20 -28.15
CA ASP A 3 5.50 26.71 -27.53
C ASP A 3 5.46 26.69 -25.98
N PHE A 4 4.27 26.67 -25.40
CA PHE A 4 4.03 26.51 -23.97
C PHE A 4 4.36 25.11 -23.46
N GLU A 5 4.08 24.05 -24.23
CA GLU A 5 4.38 22.66 -23.87
C GLU A 5 5.89 22.40 -23.92
N GLU A 6 6.60 22.91 -24.93
CA GLU A 6 8.06 22.85 -24.99
C GLU A 6 8.74 23.64 -23.88
N TYR A 7 8.18 24.79 -23.49
CA TYR A 7 8.69 25.61 -22.40
C TYR A 7 8.52 24.92 -21.04
N GLN A 8 7.40 24.21 -20.83
CA GLN A 8 7.21 23.38 -19.64
C GLN A 8 8.20 22.21 -19.66
N GLU A 9 8.32 21.46 -20.75
CA GLU A 9 9.21 20.29 -20.83
C GLU A 9 10.69 20.67 -20.61
N LYS A 10 11.15 21.81 -21.14
CA LYS A 10 12.48 22.38 -20.86
C LYS A 10 12.65 22.82 -19.40
N LYS A 11 11.61 23.37 -18.76
CA LYS A 11 11.63 23.70 -17.31
C LYS A 11 11.70 22.45 -16.42
N TRP A 12 11.05 21.37 -16.84
CA TRP A 12 11.06 20.09 -16.12
C TRP A 12 12.43 19.38 -16.23
N GLN A 13 13.12 19.52 -17.37
CA GLN A 13 14.48 19.01 -17.53
C GLN A 13 15.55 19.88 -16.83
N GLN A 14 15.37 21.21 -16.76
CA GLN A 14 16.31 22.13 -16.07
C GLN A 14 16.17 22.14 -14.55
N ARG A 15 14.98 21.85 -14.00
CA ARG A 15 14.79 21.61 -12.58
C ARG A 15 15.22 20.16 -12.29
N GLY A 16 16.52 19.94 -12.23
CA GLY A 16 17.08 18.72 -11.65
C GLY A 16 16.30 18.43 -10.37
N TYR A 17 15.61 17.29 -10.34
CA TYR A 17 14.73 16.87 -9.26
C TYR A 17 15.50 17.02 -7.94
N THR A 18 15.31 18.13 -7.24
CA THR A 18 15.74 18.23 -5.85
C THR A 18 14.69 17.38 -5.14
N GLU A 19 14.97 16.09 -4.96
CA GLU A 19 14.12 15.22 -4.17
C GLU A 19 13.89 15.94 -2.84
N SER A 20 12.67 16.42 -2.61
CA SER A 20 12.31 16.85 -1.26
C SER A 20 12.50 15.65 -0.34
N TYR A 21 12.96 15.88 0.89
CA TYR A 21 13.08 14.81 1.90
C TYR A 21 11.81 13.96 1.99
N PHE A 22 10.64 14.58 1.80
CA PHE A 22 9.37 13.89 1.71
C PHE A 22 9.25 12.96 0.50
N SER A 23 9.68 13.39 -0.69
CA SER A 23 9.69 12.55 -1.89
C SER A 23 10.67 11.38 -1.78
N ALA A 24 11.85 11.59 -1.18
CA ALA A 24 12.83 10.55 -0.87
C ALA A 24 12.29 9.55 0.17
N MET A 25 11.66 10.04 1.25
CA MET A 25 10.97 9.19 2.24
C MET A 25 9.85 8.37 1.61
N LYS A 26 9.03 8.98 0.74
CA LYS A 26 7.94 8.31 0.03
C LYS A 26 8.45 7.21 -0.91
N ARG A 27 9.60 7.37 -1.55
CA ARG A 27 10.24 6.31 -2.36
C ARG A 27 10.80 5.17 -1.51
N ARG A 28 11.27 5.46 -0.29
CA ARG A 28 11.77 4.44 0.67
C ARG A 28 10.65 3.64 1.33
N LEU A 29 9.47 4.25 1.50
CA LEU A 29 8.32 3.62 2.15
C LEU A 29 7.47 2.85 1.14
N ASN A 30 7.83 1.59 0.89
CA ASN A 30 6.95 0.68 0.15
C ASN A 30 5.88 0.10 1.10
N LEU A 31 4.65 0.58 0.96
CA LEU A 31 3.51 0.15 1.79
C LEU A 31 3.24 -1.36 1.69
N GLN A 32 3.53 -2.01 0.56
CA GLN A 32 3.36 -3.47 0.45
C GLN A 32 4.38 -4.23 1.30
N THR A 33 5.59 -3.71 1.44
CA THR A 33 6.65 -4.31 2.26
C THR A 33 6.38 -4.06 3.75
N ILE A 34 6.00 -2.83 4.11
CA ILE A 34 5.64 -2.45 5.48
C ILE A 34 4.42 -3.24 5.95
N GLY A 35 3.40 -3.37 5.11
CA GLY A 35 2.20 -4.14 5.42
C GLY A 35 2.49 -5.61 5.70
N THR A 36 3.33 -6.26 4.90
CA THR A 36 3.75 -7.66 5.16
C THR A 36 4.54 -7.79 6.45
N TYR A 37 5.43 -6.83 6.75
CA TYR A 37 6.22 -6.85 7.97
C TYR A 37 5.34 -6.71 9.22
N ILE A 38 4.38 -5.79 9.22
CA ILE A 38 3.44 -5.61 10.33
C ILE A 38 2.56 -6.85 10.51
N ARG A 39 2.05 -7.42 9.42
CA ARG A 39 1.09 -8.53 9.49
C ARG A 39 1.74 -9.86 9.85
N SER A 40 2.93 -10.12 9.35
CA SER A 40 3.54 -11.45 9.32
C SER A 40 4.96 -11.50 9.88
N GLY A 41 5.52 -10.36 10.30
CA GLY A 41 6.92 -10.26 10.72
C GLY A 41 7.92 -10.48 9.59
N ASP A 42 7.46 -10.52 8.34
CA ASP A 42 8.25 -10.92 7.17
C ASP A 42 8.40 -9.79 6.16
N THR A 43 9.43 -9.85 5.33
CA THR A 43 9.70 -8.85 4.30
C THR A 43 9.22 -9.36 2.96
N LYS A 44 8.26 -8.66 2.35
CA LYS A 44 7.82 -9.00 0.99
C LYS A 44 8.97 -8.78 0.00
N THR A 45 9.49 -9.87 -0.58
CA THR A 45 10.63 -9.85 -1.50
C THR A 45 10.26 -9.45 -2.93
N VAL A 46 8.99 -9.66 -3.33
CA VAL A 46 8.49 -9.34 -4.67
C VAL A 46 7.24 -8.46 -4.55
N VAL A 47 7.31 -7.26 -5.13
CA VAL A 47 6.20 -6.30 -5.17
C VAL A 47 5.29 -6.63 -6.34
N ASN A 48 3.97 -6.57 -6.13
CA ASN A 48 3.03 -6.67 -7.25
C ASN A 48 2.79 -5.26 -7.82
N ASN A 49 2.98 -5.12 -9.13
CA ASN A 49 2.85 -3.87 -9.88
C ASN A 49 1.42 -3.61 -10.39
N ASP A 50 0.52 -4.59 -10.27
CA ASP A 50 -0.89 -4.44 -10.62
C ASP A 50 -1.59 -3.45 -9.68
N SER A 51 -2.60 -2.78 -10.24
CA SER A 51 -3.43 -1.87 -9.46
C SER A 51 -4.09 -2.60 -8.29
N PHE A 52 -4.33 -1.87 -7.20
CA PHE A 52 -5.01 -2.43 -6.03
C PHE A 52 -6.35 -3.07 -6.41
N GLN A 53 -7.16 -2.35 -7.19
CA GLN A 53 -8.46 -2.81 -7.66
C GLN A 53 -8.37 -4.09 -8.50
N HIS A 54 -7.34 -4.22 -9.35
CA HIS A 54 -7.16 -5.44 -10.13
C HIS A 54 -6.87 -6.64 -9.22
N ARG A 55 -5.94 -6.47 -8.26
CA ARG A 55 -5.56 -7.51 -7.30
C ARG A 55 -6.73 -7.93 -6.41
N GLU A 56 -7.53 -6.97 -5.98
CA GLU A 56 -8.75 -7.19 -5.19
C GLU A 56 -9.79 -8.01 -5.98
N ASN A 57 -10.13 -7.56 -7.20
CA ASN A 57 -11.10 -8.26 -8.05
C ASN A 57 -10.65 -9.68 -8.38
N GLU A 58 -9.37 -9.87 -8.67
CA GLU A 58 -8.81 -11.20 -8.97
C GLU A 58 -8.88 -12.12 -7.74
N ALA A 59 -8.47 -11.62 -6.57
CA ALA A 59 -8.52 -12.38 -5.31
C ALA A 59 -9.96 -12.74 -4.94
N TYR A 60 -10.89 -11.79 -5.04
CA TYR A 60 -12.31 -12.01 -4.76
C TYR A 60 -12.92 -13.04 -5.71
N SER A 61 -12.64 -12.93 -7.01
CA SER A 61 -13.15 -13.87 -8.02
C SER A 61 -12.64 -15.30 -7.75
N LYS A 62 -11.37 -15.45 -7.39
CA LYS A 62 -10.78 -16.74 -7.00
C LYS A 62 -11.45 -17.31 -5.74
N LEU A 63 -11.62 -16.49 -4.70
CA LEU A 63 -12.27 -16.90 -3.46
C LEU A 63 -13.72 -17.36 -3.70
N LYS A 64 -14.51 -16.54 -4.41
CA LYS A 64 -15.91 -16.85 -4.71
C LYS A 64 -16.04 -18.15 -5.49
N LYS A 65 -15.17 -18.39 -6.48
CA LYS A 65 -15.15 -19.66 -7.22
C LYS A 65 -14.83 -20.86 -6.31
N MET A 66 -13.81 -20.75 -5.46
CA MET A 66 -13.42 -21.83 -4.54
C MET A 66 -14.51 -22.18 -3.52
N ILE A 67 -15.25 -21.18 -3.04
CA ILE A 67 -16.37 -21.39 -2.12
C ILE A 67 -17.55 -21.99 -2.87
N ALA A 68 -17.87 -21.47 -4.07
CA ALA A 68 -18.94 -21.99 -4.93
C ALA A 68 -18.79 -23.48 -5.21
N GLU A 69 -17.57 -23.94 -5.48
CA GLU A 69 -17.25 -25.34 -5.73
C GLU A 69 -17.52 -26.25 -4.50
N LYS A 70 -17.52 -25.70 -3.28
CA LYS A 70 -17.67 -26.48 -2.03
C LYS A 70 -19.01 -26.32 -1.33
N CYS A 71 -19.60 -25.13 -1.41
CA CYS A 71 -20.74 -24.73 -0.59
C CYS A 71 -22.02 -24.54 -1.42
N GLY A 72 -21.94 -24.53 -2.76
CA GLY A 72 -23.12 -24.44 -3.62
C GLY A 72 -24.00 -23.23 -3.29
N GLU A 73 -25.23 -23.47 -2.87
CA GLU A 73 -26.22 -22.42 -2.54
C GLU A 73 -25.82 -21.56 -1.33
N GLU A 74 -25.01 -22.10 -0.40
CA GLU A 74 -24.55 -21.36 0.79
C GLU A 74 -23.37 -20.40 0.51
N THR A 75 -22.94 -20.29 -0.74
CA THR A 75 -21.74 -19.53 -1.11
C THR A 75 -21.77 -18.08 -0.65
N ASP A 76 -22.87 -17.38 -0.92
CA ASP A 76 -22.95 -15.95 -0.59
C ASP A 76 -23.02 -15.73 0.93
N ASN A 77 -23.71 -16.61 1.68
CA ASN A 77 -23.74 -16.58 3.15
C ASN A 77 -22.35 -16.81 3.76
N VAL A 78 -21.59 -17.78 3.25
CA VAL A 78 -20.21 -18.04 3.69
C VAL A 78 -19.30 -16.86 3.36
N ILE A 79 -19.44 -16.26 2.18
CA ILE A 79 -18.69 -15.06 1.80
C ILE A 79 -19.00 -13.89 2.74
N ASP A 80 -20.27 -13.66 3.08
CA ASP A 80 -20.66 -12.59 4.01
C ASP A 80 -20.07 -12.78 5.41
N GLN A 81 -20.01 -14.01 5.90
CA GLN A 81 -19.35 -14.34 7.18
C GLN A 81 -17.84 -14.11 7.11
N ILE A 82 -17.19 -14.51 6.01
CA ILE A 82 -15.76 -14.27 5.79
C ILE A 82 -15.47 -12.78 5.70
N ASN A 83 -16.30 -12.00 5.02
CA ASN A 83 -16.17 -10.55 4.92
C ASN A 83 -16.31 -9.91 6.31
N SER A 84 -17.33 -10.32 7.08
CA SER A 84 -17.54 -9.83 8.45
C SER A 84 -16.34 -10.09 9.35
N TYR A 85 -15.76 -11.30 9.28
CA TYR A 85 -14.51 -11.62 9.99
C TYR A 85 -13.33 -10.78 9.49
N SER A 86 -13.18 -10.66 8.16
CA SER A 86 -12.07 -9.94 7.54
C SER A 86 -12.08 -8.45 7.90
N CYS A 87 -13.24 -7.81 7.99
CA CYS A 87 -13.35 -6.41 8.43
C CYS A 87 -12.74 -6.18 9.82
N VAL A 88 -12.98 -7.08 10.78
CA VAL A 88 -12.40 -6.99 12.13
C VAL A 88 -10.88 -7.12 12.08
N ILE A 89 -10.38 -8.08 11.30
CA ILE A 89 -8.94 -8.30 11.14
C ILE A 89 -8.25 -7.12 10.45
N GLU A 90 -8.88 -6.56 9.41
CA GLU A 90 -8.40 -5.37 8.70
C GLU A 90 -8.32 -4.16 9.63
N GLU A 91 -9.33 -3.95 10.47
CA GLU A 91 -9.31 -2.88 11.48
C GLU A 91 -8.13 -3.03 12.45
N ILE A 92 -7.90 -4.24 12.96
CA ILE A 92 -6.78 -4.53 13.87
C ILE A 92 -5.43 -4.20 13.20
N TYR A 93 -5.20 -4.71 11.98
CA TYR A 93 -3.94 -4.48 11.28
C TYR A 93 -3.77 -3.04 10.82
N PHE A 94 -4.85 -2.36 10.45
CA PHE A 94 -4.83 -0.93 10.13
C PHE A 94 -4.39 -0.11 11.34
N ASN A 95 -4.98 -0.36 12.51
CA ASN A 95 -4.62 0.31 13.76
C ASN A 95 -3.16 0.04 14.17
N LEU A 96 -2.68 -1.20 14.02
CA LEU A 96 -1.28 -1.54 14.25
C LEU A 96 -0.35 -0.81 13.28
N GLY A 97 -0.71 -0.75 12.00
CA GLY A 97 0.07 -0.04 10.98
C GLY A 97 0.13 1.46 11.21
N LEU A 98 -0.96 2.09 11.64
CA LEU A 98 -0.96 3.50 12.03
C LEU A 98 -0.03 3.77 13.20
N LYS A 99 -0.10 2.95 14.27
CA LYS A 99 0.80 3.08 15.43
C LYS A 99 2.27 2.93 15.03
N ALA A 100 2.59 1.92 14.21
CA ALA A 100 3.94 1.72 13.70
C ALA A 100 4.41 2.90 12.84
N GLY A 101 3.53 3.45 12.00
CA GLY A 101 3.79 4.62 11.17
C GLY A 101 4.08 5.88 11.99
N VAL A 102 3.30 6.13 13.05
CA VAL A 102 3.52 7.26 13.97
C VAL A 102 4.87 7.15 14.67
N ILE A 103 5.22 5.97 15.19
CA ILE A 103 6.52 5.73 15.84
C ILE A 103 7.68 5.92 14.85
N LEU A 104 7.53 5.45 13.62
CA LEU A 104 8.55 5.64 12.59
C LEU A 104 8.70 7.12 12.24
N HIS A 105 7.59 7.83 12.07
CA HIS A 105 7.60 9.26 11.80
C HIS A 105 8.29 10.03 12.91
N GLU A 106 7.89 9.80 14.18
CA GLU A 106 8.52 10.37 15.37
C GLU A 106 10.03 10.18 15.33
N LYS A 107 10.52 8.94 15.20
CA LYS A 107 11.96 8.63 15.12
C LYS A 107 12.69 9.30 13.95
N MET A 108 12.02 9.47 12.81
CA MET A 108 12.62 10.14 11.66
C MET A 108 12.67 11.67 11.83
N THR A 109 11.73 12.24 12.58
CA THR A 109 11.70 13.70 12.84
C THR A 109 12.49 14.13 14.06
N ASP A 110 12.65 13.26 15.07
CA ASP A 110 13.37 13.57 16.32
C ASP A 110 14.90 13.62 16.13
N ASN A 111 15.42 13.06 15.04
CA ASN A 111 16.86 13.07 14.71
C ASN A 111 17.27 14.24 13.78
N LEU A 112 16.35 15.13 13.39
CA LEU A 112 16.66 16.27 12.52
C LEU A 112 17.54 17.34 13.19
N GLU A 113 17.62 17.39 14.53
CA GLU A 113 18.50 18.33 15.23
C GLU A 113 19.98 17.92 15.19
N THR A 114 20.30 16.65 14.90
CA THR A 114 21.68 16.12 14.89
C THR A 114 22.23 15.81 13.49
N ASP A 115 21.45 16.02 12.43
CA ASP A 115 21.80 15.68 11.05
C ASP A 115 22.17 16.94 10.22
N ILE A 116 23.06 17.78 10.79
CA ILE A 116 23.71 18.94 10.12
C ILE A 116 25.22 18.67 9.97
#